data_AF-A0A7J3E352-F1
#
_entry.id   AF-A0A7J3E352-F1
#
_cell.length_a   1.000
_cell.length_b   1.000
_cell.length_c   1.000
_cell.angle_alpha   90.00
_cell.angle_beta   90.00
_cell.angle_gamma   90.00
#
_symmetry.space_group_name_H-M   'P 1'
#
loop_
_entity.id
_entity.type
_entity.pdbx_description
1 polymer ?
#
loop_
_entity_poly.entity_id
_entity_poly.type
_entity_poly.pdbx_seq_one_letter_code
_entity_poly.pdbx_strand_id
1 'polypeptide(L)'
;MWTEKYRPKSLKEFVNQKEALEKFLAWIKNWKPGSKALLFYGPPGVGKTALLQAYATEKGLDLIEMNASDYRSAQQIQEVLGQSMKQKSLFGRGKIFLLDE
;
A
#
# COMPACT_ATOMS: atom_id res chain seq x y z
N MET A 1 13.58 -16.78 -5.40
CA MET A 1 14.11 -15.83 -6.42
C MET A 1 14.89 -14.72 -5.71
N TRP A 2 15.89 -14.12 -6.37
CA TRP A 2 16.68 -13.02 -5.78
C TRP A 2 15.83 -11.77 -5.51
N THR A 3 14.81 -11.53 -6.33
CA THR A 3 13.86 -10.41 -6.20
C THR A 3 13.13 -10.39 -4.87
N GLU A 4 12.73 -11.55 -4.33
CA GLU A 4 12.13 -11.66 -3.00
C GLU A 4 13.16 -11.48 -1.88
N LYS A 5 14.35 -12.08 -2.06
CA LYS A 5 15.42 -12.05 -1.05
C LYS A 5 15.92 -10.63 -0.80
N TYR A 6 16.02 -9.82 -1.85
CA TYR A 6 16.52 -8.46 -1.82
C TYR A 6 15.41 -7.41 -2.01
N ARG A 7 14.15 -7.78 -1.80
CA ARG A 7 13.06 -6.79 -1.76
C ARG A 7 13.36 -5.77 -0.65
N PRO A 8 13.26 -4.46 -0.94
CA PRO A 8 13.43 -3.41 0.06
C PRO A 8 12.53 -3.63 1.28
N LYS A 9 13.09 -3.54 2.48
CA LYS A 9 12.33 -3.66 3.74
C LYS A 9 12.02 -2.32 4.40
N SER A 10 12.73 -1.27 3.99
CA SER A 10 12.55 0.10 4.46
C SER A 10 12.54 1.07 3.28
N LEU A 11 11.96 2.26 3.48
CA LEU A 11 11.94 3.29 2.42
C LEU A 11 13.35 3.76 2.02
N LYS A 12 14.36 3.57 2.89
CA LYS A 12 15.74 3.98 2.65
C LYS A 12 16.48 3.07 1.66
N GLU A 13 16.00 1.85 1.45
CA GLU A 13 16.61 0.87 0.55
C GLU A 13 16.22 1.09 -0.92
N PHE A 14 15.24 1.98 -1.19
CA PHE A 14 14.83 2.32 -2.54
C PHE A 14 15.88 3.20 -3.23
N VAL A 15 16.42 2.68 -4.33
CA VAL A 15 17.42 3.39 -5.14
C VAL A 15 16.71 4.23 -6.21
N ASN A 16 17.13 5.49 -6.38
CA ASN A 16 16.66 6.40 -7.44
C ASN A 16 15.15 6.70 -7.46
N GLN A 17 14.45 6.61 -6.32
CA GLN A 17 13.01 6.90 -6.21
C GLN A 17 12.69 8.09 -5.28
N LYS A 18 13.63 9.03 -5.10
CA LYS A 18 13.51 10.12 -4.11
C LYS A 18 12.24 10.95 -4.27
N GLU A 19 11.93 11.40 -5.49
CA GLU A 19 10.75 12.22 -5.75
C GLU A 19 9.44 11.47 -5.45
N ALA A 20 9.34 10.20 -5.84
CA ALA A 20 8.18 9.37 -5.58
C ALA A 20 7.98 9.14 -4.07
N LEU A 21 9.07 8.87 -3.35
CA LEU A 21 9.07 8.73 -1.89
C LEU A 21 8.63 10.03 -1.20
N GLU A 22 9.16 11.17 -1.62
CA GLU A 22 8.79 12.48 -1.07
C GLU A 22 7.30 12.79 -1.29
N LYS A 23 6.79 12.55 -2.50
CA LYS A 23 5.36 12.72 -2.83
C LYS A 23 4.47 11.79 -1.99
N PHE A 24 4.86 10.52 -1.87
CA PHE A 24 4.15 9.55 -1.03
C PHE A 24 4.12 9.97 0.44
N LEU A 25 5.28 10.36 1.00
CA LEU A 25 5.39 10.81 2.39
C LEU A 25 4.61 12.12 2.64
N ALA A 26 4.63 13.05 1.68
CA ALA A 26 3.83 14.27 1.76
C ALA A 26 2.32 13.96 1.73
N TRP A 27 1.89 13.04 0.86
CA TRP A 27 0.50 12.60 0.80
C TRP A 27 0.06 11.96 2.11
N ILE A 28 0.85 11.01 2.64
CA ILE A 28 0.45 10.27 3.85
C ILE A 28 0.44 11.15 5.10
N LYS A 29 1.35 12.12 5.19
CA LYS A 29 1.39 13.10 6.28
C LYS A 29 0.15 14.00 6.29
N ASN A 30 -0.39 14.33 5.13
CA ASN A 30 -1.56 15.20 4.99
C ASN A 30 -2.88 14.42 4.91
N TRP A 31 -2.82 13.08 4.89
CA TRP A 31 -3.99 12.24 4.72
C TRP A 31 -4.92 12.29 5.94
N LYS A 32 -6.22 12.39 5.67
CA LYS A 32 -7.30 12.37 6.66
C LYS A 32 -8.45 11.51 6.15
N PRO A 33 -9.32 10.97 7.02
CA PRO A 33 -10.54 10.30 6.59
C PRO A 33 -11.33 11.17 5.59
N GLY A 34 -11.70 10.59 4.45
CA GLY A 34 -12.34 11.30 3.33
C GLY A 34 -11.38 11.87 2.27
N SER A 35 -10.06 11.79 2.49
CA SER A 35 -9.07 12.15 1.45
C SER A 35 -9.11 11.15 0.29
N LYS A 36 -8.78 11.63 -0.90
CA LYS A 36 -8.67 10.78 -2.10
C LYS A 36 -7.54 9.75 -1.94
N ALA A 37 -7.73 8.58 -2.54
CA ALA A 37 -6.71 7.55 -2.64
C ALA A 37 -5.50 8.03 -3.45
N LEU A 38 -4.33 7.43 -3.18
CA LEU A 38 -3.12 7.63 -3.98
C LEU A 38 -3.07 6.59 -5.10
N LEU A 39 -2.72 7.01 -6.31
CA LEU A 39 -2.50 6.13 -7.45
C LEU A 39 -1.00 6.05 -7.75
N PHE A 40 -0.43 4.86 -7.65
CA PHE A 40 0.91 4.59 -8.15
C PHE A 40 0.85 4.20 -9.63
N TYR A 41 1.61 4.89 -10.48
CA TYR A 41 1.67 4.60 -11.92
C TYR A 41 3.14 4.51 -12.38
N GLY A 42 3.37 3.76 -13.45
CA GLY A 42 4.70 3.58 -14.05
C GLY A 42 4.93 2.16 -14.56
N PRO A 43 6.10 1.88 -15.16
CA PRO A 43 6.44 0.57 -15.72
C PRO A 43 6.37 -0.57 -14.68
N PRO A 44 6.22 -1.84 -15.09
CA PRO A 44 6.32 -2.97 -14.19
C PRO A 44 7.73 -3.07 -13.59
N GLY A 45 7.84 -3.58 -12.36
CA GLY A 45 9.14 -3.81 -11.70
C GLY A 45 9.84 -2.58 -11.11
N VAL A 46 9.23 -1.39 -11.13
CA VAL A 46 9.84 -0.15 -10.56
C VAL A 46 9.66 0.02 -9.05
N GLY A 47 9.01 -0.96 -8.38
CA GLY A 47 8.87 -0.97 -6.93
C GLY A 47 7.59 -0.33 -6.36
N LYS A 48 6.53 -0.17 -7.17
CA LYS A 48 5.23 0.39 -6.73
C LYS A 48 4.63 -0.35 -5.53
N THR A 49 4.35 -1.65 -5.69
CA THR A 49 3.85 -2.54 -4.64
C THR A 49 4.86 -2.67 -3.50
N ALA A 50 6.14 -2.84 -3.84
CA ALA A 50 7.21 -2.98 -2.85
C ALA A 50 7.32 -1.78 -1.91
N LEU A 51 7.06 -0.55 -2.39
CA LEU A 51 7.12 0.67 -1.57
C LEU A 51 6.07 0.64 -0.47
N LEU A 52 4.83 0.23 -0.78
CA LEU A 52 3.77 0.11 0.22
C LEU A 52 4.06 -1.01 1.21
N GLN A 53 4.55 -2.16 0.74
CA GLN A 53 4.97 -3.27 1.60
C GLN A 53 6.08 -2.86 2.58
N ALA A 54 7.11 -2.15 2.08
CA ALA A 54 8.20 -1.64 2.91
C ALA A 54 7.68 -0.62 3.93
N TYR A 55 6.83 0.33 3.51
CA TYR A 55 6.27 1.32 4.42
C TYR A 55 5.39 0.69 5.51
N ALA A 56 4.51 -0.24 5.14
CA ALA A 56 3.64 -0.93 6.09
C ALA A 56 4.47 -1.74 7.10
N THR A 57 5.51 -2.44 6.64
CA THR A 57 6.44 -3.17 7.50
C THR A 57 7.18 -2.23 8.45
N GLU A 58 7.74 -1.13 7.93
CA GLU A 58 8.48 -0.13 8.72
C GLU A 58 7.60 0.55 9.78
N LYS A 59 6.31 0.76 9.50
CA LYS A 59 5.35 1.40 10.41
C LYS A 59 4.53 0.42 11.25
N GLY A 60 4.72 -0.89 11.08
CA GLY A 60 3.92 -1.91 11.76
C GLY A 60 2.43 -1.80 11.44
N LEU A 61 2.09 -1.50 10.19
CA LEU A 61 0.71 -1.41 9.70
C LEU A 61 0.32 -2.73 9.02
N ASP A 62 -0.97 -3.06 9.10
CA ASP A 62 -1.52 -4.20 8.38
C ASP A 62 -1.81 -3.78 6.94
N LEU A 63 -1.05 -4.33 5.98
CA LEU A 63 -1.27 -4.11 4.56
C LEU A 63 -2.26 -5.16 4.04
N ILE A 64 -3.37 -4.69 3.49
CA ILE A 64 -4.41 -5.52 2.89
C ILE A 64 -4.33 -5.32 1.39
N GLU A 65 -3.71 -6.28 0.72
CA GLU A 65 -3.59 -6.32 -0.73
C GLU A 65 -4.82 -7.01 -1.34
N MET A 66 -5.42 -6.36 -2.33
CA MET A 66 -6.57 -6.82 -3.07
C MET A 66 -6.22 -6.79 -4.55
N ASN A 67 -6.35 -7.93 -5.22
CA ASN A 67 -6.10 -8.03 -6.65
C ASN A 67 -7.31 -7.52 -7.44
N ALA A 68 -7.09 -6.57 -8.35
CA ALA A 68 -8.13 -5.88 -9.10
C ALA A 68 -8.78 -6.81 -10.14
N SER A 69 -8.04 -7.81 -10.64
CA SER A 69 -8.60 -8.82 -11.55
C SER A 69 -9.64 -9.74 -10.87
N ASP A 70 -9.53 -9.94 -9.56
CA ASP A 70 -10.49 -10.68 -8.73
C ASP A 70 -11.72 -9.84 -8.37
N TYR A 71 -11.55 -8.52 -8.19
CA TYR A 71 -12.61 -7.59 -7.79
C TYR A 71 -12.99 -6.63 -8.91
N ARG A 72 -13.86 -7.10 -9.83
CA ARG A 72 -14.22 -6.37 -11.07
C ARG A 72 -15.34 -5.34 -10.92
N SER A 73 -15.95 -5.23 -9.74
CA SER A 73 -17.01 -4.26 -9.48
C SER A 73 -16.72 -3.41 -8.26
N ALA A 74 -17.15 -2.15 -8.31
CA ALA A 74 -17.07 -1.23 -7.18
C ALA A 74 -17.79 -1.77 -5.94
N GLN A 75 -18.87 -2.53 -6.13
CA GLN A 75 -19.63 -3.15 -5.06
C GLN A 75 -18.82 -4.21 -4.31
N GLN A 76 -18.16 -5.12 -5.03
CA GLN A 76 -17.30 -6.15 -4.41
C GLN A 76 -16.15 -5.51 -3.63
N ILE A 77 -15.53 -4.46 -4.18
CA ILE A 77 -14.47 -3.71 -3.50
C ILE A 77 -15.02 -3.08 -2.21
N GLN A 78 -16.18 -2.42 -2.27
CA GLN A 78 -16.81 -1.81 -1.10
C GLN A 78 -17.17 -2.83 -0.02
N GLU A 79 -17.65 -4.02 -0.39
CA GLU A 79 -17.98 -5.07 0.57
C GLU A 79 -16.73 -5.54 1.32
N VAL A 80 -15.64 -5.86 0.62
CA VAL A 80 -14.38 -6.32 1.25
C VAL A 80 -13.77 -5.22 2.12
N LEU A 81 -13.69 -3.99 1.61
CA LEU A 81 -13.19 -2.85 2.39
C LEU A 81 -14.06 -2.60 3.62
N GLY A 82 -15.38 -2.62 3.45
CA GLY A 82 -16.35 -2.39 4.53
C GLY A 82 -16.26 -3.45 5.64
N GLN A 83 -16.10 -4.72 5.29
CA GLN A 83 -15.92 -5.80 6.27
C GLN A 83 -14.58 -5.65 7.01
N SER A 84 -13.50 -5.34 6.28
CA SER A 84 -12.18 -5.18 6.90
C SER A 84 -12.11 -3.96 7.81
N MET A 85 -12.74 -2.84 7.45
CA MET A 85 -12.81 -1.65 8.29
C MET A 85 -13.55 -1.90 9.62
N LYS A 86 -14.54 -2.79 9.63
CA LYS A 86 -15.25 -3.20 10.86
C LYS A 86 -14.42 -4.11 11.76
N GLN A 87 -13.48 -4.86 11.18
CA GLN A 87 -12.55 -5.69 11.95
C GLN A 87 -11.44 -4.83 12.55
N LYS A 88 -11.32 -4.83 13.89
CA LYS A 88 -10.12 -4.30 14.54
C LYS A 88 -8.93 -5.20 14.22
N SER A 89 -7.76 -4.59 13.97
CA SER A 89 -6.50 -5.35 13.91
C SER A 89 -6.32 -6.09 15.23
N LEU A 90 -5.92 -7.36 15.17
CA LEU A 90 -5.63 -8.20 16.35
C LEU A 90 -4.58 -7.57 17.27
N PHE A 91 -3.73 -6.72 16.72
CA PHE A 91 -2.64 -6.05 17.43
C PHE A 91 -2.84 -4.53 17.56
N GLY A 92 -4.04 -4.02 17.27
CA GLY A 92 -4.32 -2.58 17.29
C GLY A 92 -3.56 -1.77 16.24
N ARG A 93 -3.03 -2.43 15.20
CA ARG A 93 -2.29 -1.79 14.11
C ARG A 93 -3.23 -1.03 13.18
N GLY A 94 -2.75 0.08 12.64
CA GLY A 94 -3.43 0.77 11.55
C GLY A 94 -3.43 -0.09 10.29
N LYS A 95 -4.40 0.14 9.40
CA LYS A 95 -4.57 -0.61 8.15
C LYS A 95 -4.26 0.26 6.94
N ILE A 96 -3.60 -0.33 5.94
CA ILE A 96 -3.47 0.24 4.59
C ILE A 96 -4.12 -0.73 3.62
N PHE A 97 -4.94 -0.20 2.71
CA PHE A 97 -5.53 -0.98 1.63
C PHE A 97 -4.78 -0.69 0.33
N LEU A 98 -4.36 -1.74 -0.35
CA LEU A 98 -3.72 -1.69 -1.66
C LEU A 98 -4.60 -2.45 -2.65
N LEU A 99 -5.08 -1.76 -3.68
CA LEU A 99 -5.69 -2.36 -4.85
C LEU A 99 -4.59 -2.50 -5.89
N ASP A 100 -4.07 -3.70 -6.08
CA ASP A 100 -3.05 -4.03 -7.08
C ASP A 100 -3.68 -4.80 -8.25
N GLU A 101 -3.01 -4.89 -9.40
CA GLU A 101 -3.56 -5.47 -10.63
C GLU A 101 -3.81 -6.98 -10.56
#